data_AF-A0A382P1Y8-F1
#
_entry.id   AF-A0A382P1Y8-F1
#
_cell.length_a   1.000
_cell.length_b   1.000
_cell.length_c   1.000
_cell.angle_alpha   90.00
_cell.angle_beta   90.00
_cell.angle_gamma   90.00
#
_symmetry.space_group_name_H-M   'P 1'
#
loop_
_entity.id
_entity.type
_entity.pdbx_description
1 polymer ?
#
loop_
_entity_poly.entity_id
_entity_poly.type
_entity_poly.pdbx_seq_one_letter_code
_entity_poly.pdbx_strand_id
1 'polypeptide(L)' 'VSDPISTIPLIESQPMGSFDNDGEYTPREITENDLGSLSLEEAYTATMVDIENGQM' A
#
# COMPACT_ATOMS: atom_id res chain seq x y z
N VAL A 1 13.77 -10.04 17.68
CA VAL A 1 12.50 -10.72 17.34
C VAL A 1 12.24 -10.43 15.88
N SER A 2 12.15 -11.45 15.03
CA SER A 2 11.82 -11.25 13.62
C SER A 2 10.30 -11.23 13.53
N ASP A 3 9.75 -10.13 13.03
CA ASP A 3 8.34 -10.10 12.68
C ASP A 3 8.06 -11.22 11.67
N PRO A 4 7.00 -12.02 11.84
CA PRO A 4 6.60 -12.94 10.79
C PRO A 4 6.21 -12.06 9.60
N ILE A 5 6.98 -12.14 8.50
CA ILE A 5 6.48 -11.72 7.20
C ILE A 5 5.17 -12.50 7.05
N SER A 6 4.05 -11.77 7.12
CA SER A 6 2.74 -12.30 6.86
C SER A 6 2.78 -12.78 5.43
N THR A 7 3.09 -14.07 5.24
CA THR A 7 2.94 -14.76 3.97
C THR A 7 1.45 -14.89 3.73
N ILE A 8 0.83 -13.77 3.36
CA ILE A 8 -0.41 -13.79 2.60
C ILE A 8 -0.10 -14.72 1.43
N PRO A 9 -0.87 -15.78 1.20
CA PRO A 9 -0.61 -16.67 0.09
C PRO A 9 -0.49 -15.81 -1.17
N LEU A 10 0.64 -15.87 -1.88
CA LEU A 10 0.85 -15.25 -3.20
C LEU A 10 -0.05 -15.93 -4.27
N ILE A 11 -1.20 -16.45 -3.85
CA ILE A 11 -2.24 -16.97 -4.70
C ILE A 11 -3.01 -15.72 -5.14
N GLU A 12 -2.44 -15.04 -6.13
CA GLU A 12 -3.07 -14.01 -6.98
C GLU A 12 -3.11 -12.54 -6.51
N SER A 13 -2.14 -12.01 -5.76
CA SER A 13 -2.01 -10.55 -5.74
C SER A 13 -1.56 -10.06 -7.12
N GLN A 14 -2.43 -9.38 -7.86
CA GLN A 14 -2.06 -8.75 -9.13
C GLN A 14 -0.82 -7.84 -8.91
N PRO A 15 0.14 -7.80 -9.85
CA PRO A 15 1.33 -6.97 -9.71
C PRO A 15 0.94 -5.52 -9.38
N MET A 16 1.73 -4.84 -8.54
CA MET A 16 1.43 -3.47 -8.04
C MET A 16 1.54 -2.37 -9.12
N GLY A 17 1.84 -2.74 -10.36
CA GLY A 17 2.02 -1.84 -11.48
C GLY A 17 2.73 -2.57 -12.62
N SER A 18 3.21 -1.80 -13.58
CA SER A 18 4.00 -2.29 -14.70
C SER A 18 5.16 -1.34 -15.03
N PHE A 19 6.20 -1.89 -15.65
CA PHE A 19 7.27 -1.12 -16.27
C PHE A 19 7.02 -1.01 -17.77
N ASP A 20 7.27 0.15 -18.35
CA ASP A 20 7.28 0.32 -19.80
C ASP A 20 8.65 -0.06 -20.42
N ASN A 21 8.80 0.16 -21.73
CA ASN A 21 10.03 -0.18 -22.46
C ASN A 21 11.23 0.70 -22.09
N ASP A 22 10.99 1.89 -21.54
CA ASP A 22 12.02 2.82 -21.09
C ASP A 22 12.37 2.56 -19.61
N GLY A 23 11.67 1.64 -18.96
CA GLY A 23 11.86 1.25 -17.57
C GLY A 23 11.12 2.15 -16.58
N GLU A 24 10.18 2.98 -17.04
CA GLU A 24 9.37 3.81 -16.18
C GLU A 24 8.27 2.97 -15.51
N TYR A 25 8.13 3.15 -14.18
CA TYR A 25 7.15 2.42 -13.40
C TYR A 25 5.82 3.17 -13.33
N THR A 26 4.75 2.52 -13.78
CA THR A 26 3.38 2.97 -13.59
C THR A 26 2.71 2.11 -12.51
N PRO A 27 2.44 2.64 -11.31
CA PRO A 27 1.70 1.92 -10.29
C PRO A 27 0.24 1.72 -10.70
N ARG A 28 -0.36 0.59 -10.28
CA ARG A 28 -1.81 0.42 -10.34
C ARG A 28 -2.47 1.06 -9.11
N GLU A 29 -3.77 1.27 -9.21
CA GLU A 29 -4.59 1.73 -8.08
C GLU A 29 -4.63 0.68 -6.95
N ILE A 30 -4.69 1.19 -5.72
CA ILE A 30 -4.88 0.39 -4.51
C ILE A 30 -6.37 0.14 -4.30
N THR A 31 -6.73 -1.13 -4.12
CA THR A 31 -8.11 -1.59 -3.90
C THR A 31 -8.21 -2.29 -2.54
N GLU A 32 -9.43 -2.65 -2.13
CA GLU A 32 -9.66 -3.37 -0.85
C GLU A 32 -8.87 -4.68 -0.76
N ASN A 33 -8.64 -5.36 -1.90
CA ASN A 33 -7.87 -6.59 -1.95
C ASN A 33 -6.40 -6.40 -1.55
N ASP A 34 -5.87 -5.18 -1.62
CA ASP A 34 -4.48 -4.85 -1.31
C ASP A 34 -4.24 -4.54 0.17
N LEU A 35 -5.32 -4.28 0.91
CA LEU A 35 -5.28 -3.80 2.29
C LEU A 35 -5.46 -4.91 3.33
N GLY A 36 -5.73 -6.13 2.87
CA GLY A 36 -5.92 -7.29 3.74
C GLY A 36 -7.14 -7.12 4.65
N SER A 37 -6.91 -6.93 5.95
CA SER A 37 -7.98 -6.70 6.94
C SER A 37 -8.29 -5.22 7.18
N LEU A 38 -7.52 -4.30 6.58
CA LEU A 38 -7.77 -2.86 6.70
C LEU A 38 -8.80 -2.41 5.67
N SER A 39 -9.70 -1.52 6.07
CA SER A 39 -10.55 -0.82 5.11
C SER A 39 -9.78 0.28 4.38
N LEU A 40 -10.27 0.67 3.21
CA LEU A 40 -9.67 1.74 2.41
C LEU A 40 -9.70 3.09 3.15
N GLU A 41 -10.77 3.38 3.89
CA GLU A 41 -10.90 4.61 4.70
C GLU A 41 -9.88 4.66 5.85
N GLU A 42 -9.68 3.53 6.54
CA GLU A 42 -8.66 3.42 7.59
C GLU A 42 -7.26 3.59 7.02
N ALA A 43 -6.98 3.00 5.86
CA ALA A 43 -5.69 3.16 5.19
C ALA A 43 -5.42 4.63 4.81
N TYR A 44 -6.42 5.34 4.28
CA TYR A 44 -6.29 6.78 4.00
C TYR A 44 -6.02 7.58 5.27
N THR A 45 -6.81 7.36 6.31
CA THR A 45 -6.67 8.07 7.60
C THR A 45 -5.31 7.81 8.23
N ALA A 46 -4.80 6.58 8.15
CA ALA A 46 -3.48 6.22 8.68
C ALA A 46 -2.32 6.95 7.98
N THR A 47 -2.52 7.41 6.74
CA THR A 47 -1.51 8.21 6.01
C THR A 47 -1.69 9.71 6.18
N MET A 48 -2.81 10.16 6.75
CA MET A 48 -3.01 11.57 7.05
C MET A 48 -2.08 11.97 8.21
N VAL A 49 -1.38 13.07 8.02
CA VAL A 49 -0.56 13.68 9.06
C VAL A 49 -1.37 14.82 9.67
N ASP A 50 -1.67 14.70 10.96
CA ASP A 50 -2.23 15.81 11.72
C ASP A 50 -1.13 16.86 11.91
N ILE A 51 -1.32 18.04 11.31
CA ILE A 51 -0.41 19.17 11.51
C ILE A 51 -0.85 19.91 12.78
N GLU A 52 -0.12 19.69 13.86
CA GLU A 52 -0.29 20.50 15.06
C GLU A 52 0.43 21.85 14.92
N ASN A 53 -0.13 22.89 15.54
CA ASN A 53 0.42 24.24 15.44
C ASN A 53 1.84 24.30 16.04
N GLY A 54 2.85 24.33 15.17
CA GLY A 54 4.27 24.35 15.55
C GLY A 54 5.13 23.28 14.90
N GLN A 55 4.56 22.33 14.14
CA GLN A 55 5.33 21.39 13.34
C GLN A 55 5.62 21.98 11.95
N MET A 56 6.88 22.40 11.75
CA MET A 56 7.55 22.60 10.45
C MET A 56 8.84 21.78 10.44
#